data_AF-A0A1J4ZYI1-F1
#
_entry.id   AF-A0A1J4ZYI1-F1
#
_cell.length_a   1.000
_cell.length_b   1.000
_cell.length_c   1.000
_cell.angle_alpha   90.00
_cell.angle_beta   90.00
_cell.angle_gamma   90.00
#
_symmetry.space_group_name_H-M   'P 1'
#
loop_
_entity.id
_entity.type
_entity.pdbx_description
1 polymer ?
#
loop_
_entity_poly.entity_id
_entity_poly.type
_entity_poly.pdbx_seq_one_letter_code
_entity_poly.pdbx_strand_id
1 'polypeptide(L)'
;IELPFLQRALAGDFKLLPVMVHEQSPKVSEKLGKALALVLKERNALLVASTDLSHFYIQDEANTYDAEMLRQIEAFSPEGIFKAERSGKGFACGFAAVAAVLWAARELGADTVKVLHHATSGDVTGDYSSVVGYGAAVVLKAEK
;
A
#
# COMPACT_ATOMS: atom_id res chain seq x y z
N ILE A 1 -10.40 1.26 8.53
CA ILE A 1 -9.68 0.84 9.75
C ILE A 1 -8.72 1.93 10.27
N GLU A 2 -8.35 2.88 9.44
CA GLU A 2 -7.20 3.76 9.57
C GLU A 2 -7.52 5.00 10.40
N LEU A 3 -8.79 5.44 10.43
CA LEU A 3 -9.18 6.69 11.09
C LEU A 3 -8.82 6.71 12.59
N PRO A 4 -9.11 5.69 13.41
CA PRO A 4 -8.66 5.68 14.81
C PRO A 4 -7.14 5.73 14.96
N PHE A 5 -6.39 5.05 14.07
CA PHE A 5 -4.93 5.07 14.08
C PHE A 5 -4.40 6.48 13.78
N LEU A 6 -4.95 7.15 12.76
CA LEU A 6 -4.58 8.51 12.38
C LEU A 6 -4.91 9.52 13.50
N GLN A 7 -6.06 9.39 14.15
CA GLN A 7 -6.43 10.23 15.29
C GLN A 7 -5.50 10.06 16.49
N ARG A 8 -4.86 8.89 16.63
CA ARG A 8 -3.89 8.63 17.69
C ARG A 8 -2.48 9.06 17.32
N ALA A 9 -2.08 8.87 16.07
CA ALA A 9 -0.71 9.08 15.60
C ALA A 9 -0.41 10.52 15.20
N LEU A 10 -1.40 11.25 14.66
CA LEU A 10 -1.24 12.64 14.23
C LEU A 10 -1.57 13.61 15.36
N ALA A 11 -0.79 14.68 15.48
CA ALA A 11 -1.06 15.76 16.40
C ALA A 11 -1.99 16.80 15.74
N GLY A 12 -3.05 17.19 16.46
CA GLY A 12 -3.99 18.23 16.03
C GLY A 12 -5.08 17.75 15.07
N ASP A 13 -5.90 18.70 14.63
CA ASP A 13 -7.02 18.42 13.73
C ASP A 13 -6.56 18.22 12.29
N PHE A 14 -7.22 17.31 11.58
CA PHE A 14 -7.01 17.10 10.15
C PHE A 14 -8.35 16.97 9.41
N LYS A 15 -8.32 17.21 8.10
CA LYS A 15 -9.47 16.95 7.21
C LYS A 15 -9.26 15.62 6.52
N LEU A 16 -10.31 14.81 6.45
CA LEU A 16 -10.29 13.50 5.80
C LEU A 16 -10.98 13.58 4.44
N LEU A 17 -10.33 13.03 3.41
CA LEU A 17 -10.93 12.75 2.11
C LEU A 17 -10.93 11.23 1.88
N PRO A 18 -12.04 10.52 2.14
CA PRO A 18 -12.14 9.11 1.84
C PRO A 18 -12.30 8.91 0.32
N VAL A 19 -11.51 8.01 -0.25
CA VAL A 19 -11.59 7.63 -1.68
C VAL A 19 -11.74 6.12 -1.76
N MET A 20 -12.84 5.66 -2.37
CA MET A 20 -13.04 4.24 -2.63
C MET A 20 -12.58 3.89 -4.05
N VAL A 21 -11.71 2.89 -4.16
CA VAL A 21 -11.19 2.39 -5.44
C VAL A 21 -11.86 1.05 -5.74
N HIS A 22 -12.84 1.06 -6.64
CA HIS A 22 -13.55 -0.16 -7.06
C HIS A 22 -12.90 -0.82 -8.27
N GLU A 23 -12.58 -0.02 -9.29
CA GLU A 23 -11.99 -0.48 -10.53
C GLU A 23 -10.48 -0.71 -10.37
N GLN A 24 -10.03 -1.94 -10.62
CA GLN A 24 -8.67 -2.38 -10.34
C GLN A 24 -7.81 -2.50 -11.61
N SER A 25 -7.99 -1.59 -12.57
CA SER A 25 -7.12 -1.53 -13.76
C SER A 25 -5.95 -0.55 -13.58
N PRO A 26 -4.79 -0.83 -14.21
CA PRO A 26 -3.63 0.07 -14.18
C PRO A 26 -3.97 1.48 -14.66
N LYS A 27 -4.72 1.59 -15.75
CA LYS A 27 -5.09 2.86 -16.37
C LYS A 27 -5.90 3.76 -15.43
N VAL A 28 -6.86 3.20 -14.70
CA VAL A 28 -7.70 3.97 -13.77
C VAL A 28 -6.91 4.39 -12.54
N SER A 29 -6.09 3.47 -12.02
CA SER A 29 -5.25 3.73 -10.84
C SER A 29 -4.17 4.79 -11.12
N GLU A 30 -3.56 4.78 -12.30
CA GLU A 30 -2.60 5.81 -12.74
C GLU A 30 -3.27 7.18 -12.88
N LYS A 31 -4.45 7.22 -13.51
CA LYS A 31 -5.23 8.46 -13.64
C LYS A 31 -5.63 9.02 -12.27
N LEU A 32 -6.05 8.17 -11.34
CA LEU A 32 -6.36 8.57 -9.98
C LEU A 32 -5.11 9.14 -9.28
N GLY A 33 -3.97 8.45 -9.37
CA GLY A 33 -2.71 8.91 -8.77
C GLY A 33 -2.29 10.29 -9.30
N LYS A 34 -2.34 10.49 -10.62
CA LYS A 34 -2.04 11.79 -11.26
C LYS A 34 -3.02 12.89 -10.85
N ALA A 35 -4.31 12.57 -10.75
CA ALA A 35 -5.32 13.53 -10.30
C ALA A 35 -5.10 13.94 -8.83
N LEU A 36 -4.78 12.98 -7.95
CA LEU A 36 -4.42 13.24 -6.56
C LEU A 36 -3.18 14.13 -6.47
N ALA A 37 -2.11 13.80 -7.19
CA ALA A 37 -0.90 14.62 -7.21
C ALA A 37 -1.17 16.07 -7.63
N LEU A 38 -1.99 16.27 -8.65
CA LEU A 38 -2.37 17.61 -9.12
C LEU A 38 -3.08 18.43 -8.03
N VAL A 39 -4.05 17.82 -7.33
CA VAL A 39 -4.84 18.52 -6.29
C VAL A 39 -4.05 18.73 -5.00
N LEU A 40 -3.07 17.87 -4.72
CA LEU A 40 -2.28 17.88 -3.49
C LEU A 40 -0.96 18.65 -3.59
N LYS A 41 -0.51 19.04 -4.79
CA LYS A 41 0.82 19.66 -5.04
C LYS A 41 1.21 20.79 -4.08
N GLU A 42 0.27 21.61 -3.66
CA GLU A 42 0.50 22.77 -2.78
C GLU A 42 -0.17 22.60 -1.40
N ARG A 43 -0.48 21.36 -1.03
CA ARG A 43 -1.14 21.03 0.23
C ARG A 43 -0.22 20.17 1.09
N ASN A 44 -0.20 20.43 2.39
CA ASN A 44 0.34 19.48 3.35
C ASN A 44 -0.66 18.33 3.50
N ALA A 45 -0.39 17.20 2.84
CA ALA A 45 -1.28 16.07 2.78
C ALA A 45 -0.53 14.76 3.03
N LEU A 46 -1.19 13.86 3.76
CA LEU A 46 -0.76 12.47 3.94
C LEU A 46 -1.66 11.58 3.07
N LEU A 47 -1.04 10.81 2.17
CA LEU A 47 -1.70 9.76 1.41
C LEU A 47 -1.60 8.44 2.17
N VAL A 48 -2.73 7.76 2.35
CA VAL A 48 -2.80 6.44 3.00
C VAL A 48 -3.48 5.47 2.06
N ALA A 49 -2.77 4.43 1.64
CA ALA A 49 -3.37 3.27 0.97
C ALA A 49 -3.65 2.19 2.03
N SER A 50 -4.91 1.77 2.13
CA SER A 50 -5.33 0.67 3.00
C SER A 50 -5.31 -0.63 2.22
N THR A 51 -4.62 -1.64 2.75
CA THR A 51 -4.55 -2.98 2.16
C THR A 51 -4.07 -4.00 3.19
N ASP A 52 -4.63 -5.21 3.12
CA ASP A 52 -3.97 -6.44 3.57
C ASP A 52 -3.24 -7.07 2.36
N LEU A 53 -2.36 -8.04 2.62
CA LEU A 53 -1.61 -8.76 1.59
C LEU A 53 -2.34 -10.07 1.21
N SER A 54 -1.67 -11.22 1.30
CA SER A 54 -2.27 -12.52 0.97
C SER A 54 -3.35 -12.95 1.99
N HIS A 55 -4.30 -13.79 1.53
CA HIS A 55 -5.43 -14.26 2.33
C HIS A 55 -5.55 -15.78 2.33
N PHE A 56 -5.62 -16.35 3.54
CA PHE A 56 -6.02 -17.72 3.84
C PHE A 56 -5.08 -18.82 3.33
N TYR A 57 -3.81 -18.49 3.06
CA TYR A 57 -2.76 -19.44 2.76
C TYR A 57 -2.11 -19.99 4.04
N ILE A 58 -1.37 -21.10 3.93
CA ILE A 58 -0.45 -21.49 5.01
C ILE A 58 0.66 -20.44 5.12
N GLN A 59 1.21 -20.26 6.33
CA GLN A 59 2.19 -19.21 6.65
C GLN A 59 3.32 -19.07 5.62
N ASP A 60 3.93 -20.19 5.21
CA ASP A 60 5.07 -20.18 4.28
C ASP A 60 4.70 -19.68 2.87
N GLU A 61 3.52 -20.06 2.39
CA GLU A 61 2.99 -19.57 1.11
C GLU A 61 2.62 -18.10 1.20
N ALA A 62 1.93 -17.69 2.29
CA ALA A 62 1.60 -16.30 2.56
C ALA A 62 2.86 -15.42 2.55
N ASN A 63 3.90 -15.81 3.29
CA ASN A 63 5.18 -15.12 3.33
C ASN A 63 5.82 -14.98 1.95
N THR A 64 5.70 -15.99 1.10
CA THR A 64 6.24 -15.96 -0.26
C THR A 64 5.52 -14.93 -1.14
N TYR A 65 4.18 -14.92 -1.10
CA TYR A 65 3.37 -13.97 -1.87
C TYR A 65 3.51 -12.54 -1.36
N ASP A 66 3.51 -12.37 -0.04
CA ASP A 66 3.67 -11.10 0.64
C ASP A 66 5.04 -10.48 0.32
N ALA A 67 6.10 -11.29 0.37
CA ALA A 67 7.46 -10.84 0.05
C ALA A 67 7.58 -10.31 -1.38
N GLU A 68 6.97 -10.97 -2.37
CA GLU A 68 6.97 -10.45 -3.74
C GLU A 68 6.19 -9.15 -3.86
N MET A 69 5.01 -9.04 -3.24
CA MET A 69 4.22 -7.81 -3.28
C MET A 69 4.96 -6.65 -2.60
N LEU A 70 5.51 -6.87 -1.41
CA LEU A 70 6.31 -5.90 -0.69
C LEU A 70 7.57 -5.50 -1.46
N ARG A 71 8.22 -6.44 -2.14
CA ARG A 71 9.37 -6.13 -3.01
C ARG A 71 8.99 -5.19 -4.16
N GLN A 72 7.81 -5.33 -4.75
CA GLN A 72 7.33 -4.42 -5.80
C GLN A 72 6.99 -3.03 -5.23
N ILE A 73 6.39 -2.99 -4.03
CA ILE A 73 6.12 -1.73 -3.31
C ILE A 73 7.44 -1.01 -2.99
N GLU A 74 8.42 -1.72 -2.43
CA GLU A 74 9.72 -1.17 -2.04
C GLU A 74 10.59 -0.76 -3.24
N ALA A 75 10.51 -1.50 -4.36
CA ALA A 75 11.08 -1.09 -5.64
C ALA A 75 10.36 0.12 -6.27
N PHE A 76 9.41 0.72 -5.53
CA PHE A 76 8.60 1.84 -5.92
C PHE A 76 7.90 1.59 -7.26
N SER A 77 7.39 0.38 -7.53
CA SER A 77 6.94 -0.07 -8.86
C SER A 77 5.41 -0.35 -8.92
N PRO A 78 4.57 0.67 -9.21
CA PRO A 78 3.13 0.48 -9.44
C PRO A 78 2.85 -0.58 -10.50
N GLU A 79 3.59 -0.55 -11.62
CA GLU A 79 3.43 -1.51 -12.71
C GLU A 79 3.80 -2.94 -12.27
N GLY A 80 4.78 -3.04 -11.38
CA GLY A 80 5.22 -4.28 -10.73
C GLY A 80 4.16 -4.91 -9.85
N ILE A 81 3.44 -4.09 -9.05
CA ILE A 81 2.31 -4.54 -8.22
C ILE A 81 1.25 -5.24 -9.08
N PHE A 82 0.81 -4.59 -10.16
CA PHE A 82 -0.16 -5.17 -11.08
C PHE A 82 0.34 -6.45 -11.77
N LYS A 83 1.65 -6.54 -12.03
CA LYS A 83 2.25 -7.74 -12.62
C LYS A 83 2.28 -8.89 -11.62
N ALA A 84 2.63 -8.64 -10.35
CA ALA A 84 2.61 -9.64 -9.28
C ALA A 84 1.21 -10.23 -9.13
N GLU A 85 0.19 -9.36 -9.03
CA GLU A 85 -1.21 -9.75 -8.91
C GLU A 85 -1.67 -10.62 -10.09
N ARG A 86 -1.51 -10.12 -11.33
CA ARG A 86 -1.96 -10.85 -12.54
C ARG A 86 -1.22 -12.15 -12.79
N SER A 87 0.01 -12.29 -12.30
CA SER A 87 0.80 -13.51 -12.47
C SER A 87 0.61 -14.50 -11.32
N GLY A 88 -0.20 -14.16 -10.31
CA GLY A 88 -0.43 -15.01 -9.13
C GLY A 88 0.81 -15.18 -8.26
N LYS A 89 1.70 -14.18 -8.24
CA LYS A 89 2.97 -14.22 -7.52
C LYS A 89 3.02 -13.36 -6.27
N GLY A 90 2.04 -12.49 -6.09
CA GLY A 90 1.87 -11.66 -4.90
C GLY A 90 0.47 -11.08 -4.92
N PHE A 91 -0.10 -10.88 -3.73
CA PHE A 91 -1.49 -10.48 -3.57
C PHE A 91 -1.62 -9.32 -2.58
N ALA A 92 -2.53 -8.41 -2.85
CA ALA A 92 -2.95 -7.39 -1.88
C ALA A 92 -4.37 -6.92 -2.17
N CYS A 93 -5.27 -6.92 -1.19
CA CYS A 93 -6.70 -6.60 -1.45
C CYS A 93 -6.93 -5.17 -1.98
N GLY A 94 -6.02 -4.25 -1.67
CA GLY A 94 -5.99 -2.86 -2.09
C GLY A 94 -4.89 -2.53 -3.11
N PHE A 95 -4.36 -3.49 -3.87
CA PHE A 95 -3.22 -3.29 -4.78
C PHE A 95 -3.38 -2.09 -5.74
N ALA A 96 -4.60 -1.85 -6.23
CA ALA A 96 -4.91 -0.72 -7.11
C ALA A 96 -4.79 0.64 -6.39
N ALA A 97 -5.23 0.72 -5.13
CA ALA A 97 -5.09 1.91 -4.30
C ALA A 97 -3.63 2.17 -3.92
N VAL A 98 -2.87 1.12 -3.60
CA VAL A 98 -1.42 1.20 -3.36
C VAL A 98 -0.72 1.76 -4.60
N ALA A 99 -0.98 1.18 -5.78
CA ALA A 99 -0.40 1.66 -7.03
C ALA A 99 -0.75 3.14 -7.32
N ALA A 100 -2.01 3.54 -7.09
CA ALA A 100 -2.44 4.94 -7.23
C ALA A 100 -1.66 5.89 -6.29
N VAL A 101 -1.45 5.50 -5.02
CA VAL A 101 -0.64 6.27 -4.06
C VAL A 101 0.82 6.34 -4.50
N LEU A 102 1.39 5.24 -5.01
CA LEU A 102 2.76 5.25 -5.51
C LEU A 102 2.93 6.18 -6.72
N TRP A 103 2.02 6.15 -7.70
CA TRP A 103 2.05 7.13 -8.81
C TRP A 103 1.89 8.56 -8.30
N ALA A 104 0.96 8.81 -7.38
CA ALA A 104 0.78 10.15 -6.82
C ALA A 104 2.05 10.64 -6.10
N ALA A 105 2.66 9.79 -5.28
CA ALA A 105 3.87 10.12 -4.53
C ALA A 105 5.06 10.42 -5.45
N ARG A 106 5.25 9.65 -6.53
CA ARG A 106 6.27 9.94 -7.56
C ARG A 106 6.09 11.33 -8.16
N GLU A 107 4.86 11.67 -8.57
CA GLU A 107 4.52 12.98 -9.15
C GLU A 107 4.70 14.14 -8.14
N LEU A 108 4.51 13.86 -6.85
CA LEU A 108 4.76 14.81 -5.75
C LEU A 108 6.25 14.88 -5.34
N GLY A 109 7.11 14.11 -5.99
CA GLY A 109 8.57 14.16 -5.83
C GLY A 109 9.14 13.27 -4.74
N ALA A 110 8.39 12.29 -4.25
CA ALA A 110 8.97 11.19 -3.48
C ALA A 110 9.88 10.33 -4.38
N ASP A 111 10.95 9.78 -3.81
CA ASP A 111 11.97 9.02 -4.55
C ASP A 111 12.33 7.68 -3.90
N THR A 112 11.83 7.42 -2.69
CA THR A 112 12.19 6.23 -1.90
C THR A 112 10.95 5.62 -1.27
N VAL A 113 10.88 4.29 -1.28
CA VAL A 113 9.91 3.52 -0.49
C VAL A 113 10.67 2.61 0.45
N LYS A 114 10.19 2.46 1.68
CA LYS A 114 10.78 1.56 2.67
C LYS A 114 9.70 0.70 3.31
N VAL A 115 9.91 -0.61 3.30
CA VAL A 115 9.10 -1.52 4.09
C VAL A 115 9.56 -1.42 5.55
N LEU A 116 8.61 -1.14 6.44
CA LEU A 116 8.84 -0.94 7.86
C LEU A 116 8.66 -2.24 8.64
N HIS A 117 7.64 -3.02 8.28
CA HIS A 117 7.32 -4.26 8.94
C HIS A 117 6.46 -5.17 8.07
N HIS A 118 6.57 -6.46 8.31
CA HIS A 118 5.71 -7.50 7.77
C HIS A 118 5.43 -8.50 8.90
N ALA A 119 4.18 -8.95 8.96
CA ALA A 119 3.70 -9.96 9.90
C ALA A 119 2.45 -10.63 9.30
N THR A 120 2.02 -11.74 9.88
CA THR A 120 0.75 -12.40 9.54
C THR A 120 -0.15 -12.53 10.76
N SER A 121 -1.41 -12.87 10.55
CA SER A 121 -2.32 -13.21 11.65
C SER A 121 -1.81 -14.39 12.51
N GLY A 122 -1.05 -15.31 11.90
CA GLY A 122 -0.45 -16.45 12.60
C GLY A 122 0.57 -16.04 13.67
N ASP A 123 1.26 -14.91 13.49
CA ASP A 123 2.22 -14.40 14.49
C ASP A 123 1.53 -13.99 15.81
N VAL A 124 0.22 -13.71 15.75
CA VAL A 124 -0.60 -13.35 16.91
C VAL A 124 -1.39 -14.55 17.43
N THR A 125 -1.98 -15.35 16.54
CA THR A 125 -2.89 -16.44 16.92
C THR A 125 -2.17 -17.76 17.23
N GLY A 126 -0.97 -17.97 16.67
CA GLY A 126 -0.28 -19.25 16.67
C GLY A 126 -0.87 -20.29 15.69
N ASP A 127 -1.89 -19.93 14.92
CA ASP A 127 -2.45 -20.76 13.85
C ASP A 127 -1.84 -20.35 12.50
N TYR A 128 -0.99 -21.24 11.97
CA TYR A 128 -0.26 -21.04 10.72
C TYR A 128 -0.90 -21.74 9.52
N SER A 129 -2.08 -22.36 9.70
CA SER A 129 -2.75 -23.15 8.66
C SER A 129 -3.55 -22.31 7.67
N SER A 130 -3.94 -21.10 8.06
CA SER A 130 -4.67 -20.15 7.21
C SER A 130 -4.51 -18.74 7.76
N VAL A 131 -3.67 -17.93 7.11
CA VAL A 131 -3.29 -16.61 7.63
C VAL A 131 -3.62 -15.46 6.68
N VAL A 132 -3.73 -14.26 7.24
CA VAL A 132 -3.74 -13.00 6.49
C VAL A 132 -2.39 -12.31 6.65
N GLY A 133 -1.81 -11.85 5.55
CA GLY A 133 -0.57 -11.08 5.52
C GLY A 133 -0.78 -9.58 5.76
N TYR A 134 0.11 -8.95 6.53
CA TYR A 134 0.08 -7.53 6.85
C TYR A 134 1.42 -6.88 6.55
N GLY A 135 1.41 -5.78 5.79
CA GLY A 135 2.60 -5.03 5.43
C GLY A 135 2.48 -3.55 5.77
N ALA A 136 3.51 -2.98 6.38
CA ALA A 136 3.63 -1.54 6.61
C ALA A 136 4.79 -0.99 5.78
N ALA A 137 4.54 0.05 4.99
CA ALA A 137 5.56 0.74 4.19
C ALA A 137 5.36 2.26 4.25
N VAL A 138 6.44 2.99 4.02
CA VAL A 138 6.43 4.46 3.95
C VAL A 138 7.05 4.91 2.63
N VAL A 139 6.45 5.92 2.01
CA VAL A 139 6.93 6.57 0.79
C VAL A 139 7.46 7.94 1.16
N LEU A 140 8.71 8.22 0.82
CA LEU A 140 9.45 9.39 1.29
C LEU A 140 10.15 10.08 0.12
N LYS A 141 10.43 11.36 0.32
CA LYS A 141 11.44 12.09 -0.42
C LYS A 141 12.70 12.12 0.44
N ALA A 142 13.79 11.54 -0.04
CA ALA A 142 15.05 11.60 0.67
C ALA A 142 15.49 13.07 0.84
N GLU A 143 15.90 13.44 2.05
CA GLU A 143 16.59 14.71 2.26
C GLU A 143 17.95 14.60 1.56
N LYS A 144 18.24 15.54 0.65
CA LYS A 144 19.54 15.65 -0.03
C LYS A 144 20.52 16.41 0.85
#